data_AF-V5TI09-F1
#
_entry.id   AF-V5TI09-F1
#
_cell.length_a   1.000
_cell.length_b   1.000
_cell.length_c   1.000
_cell.angle_alpha   90.00
_cell.angle_beta   90.00
_cell.angle_gamma   90.00
#
_symmetry.space_group_name_H-M   'P 1'
#
loop_
_entity.id
_entity.type
_entity.pdbx_description
1 polymer ?
#
loop_
_entity_poly.entity_id
_entity_poly.type
_entity_poly.pdbx_seq_one_letter_code
_entity_poly.pdbx_strand_id
1 'polypeptide(L)' 'MQASIPQRATEGAKSHTYGCPLCNCGADSEDDIYCHLLVSHRKSALVDALLERVDSDELARV' A
#
# COMPACT_ATOMS: atom_id res chain seq x y z
N MET A 1 20.94 9.66 -37.53
CA MET A 1 21.13 8.87 -36.30
C MET A 1 20.30 9.53 -35.19
N GLN A 2 19.11 9.03 -34.90
CA GLN A 2 18.28 9.51 -33.79
C GLN A 2 18.47 8.56 -32.62
N ALA A 3 18.94 9.08 -31.48
CA ALA A 3 19.08 8.32 -30.25
C ALA A 3 17.71 8.25 -29.56
N SER A 4 17.12 7.06 -29.50
CA SER A 4 15.91 6.80 -28.71
C SER A 4 16.24 6.94 -27.23
N ILE A 5 15.66 7.94 -26.59
CA ILE A 5 15.76 8.16 -25.15
C ILE A 5 14.97 7.02 -24.48
N PRO A 6 15.59 6.16 -23.65
CA PRO A 6 14.85 5.12 -22.95
C PRO A 6 13.83 5.78 -22.02
N GLN A 7 12.58 5.35 -22.14
CA GLN A 7 11.50 5.77 -21.25
C GLN A 7 11.92 5.43 -19.82
N ARG A 8 12.08 6.45 -18.99
CA ARG A 8 12.30 6.30 -17.56
C ARG A 8 11.12 5.48 -17.04
N ALA A 9 11.39 4.30 -16.49
CA ALA A 9 10.43 3.52 -15.75
C ALA A 9 10.06 4.30 -14.47
N THR A 10 9.24 5.34 -14.62
CA THR A 10 8.37 5.72 -13.52
C THR A 10 7.52 4.48 -13.32
N GLU A 11 7.79 3.74 -12.24
CA GLU A 11 6.92 2.71 -11.70
C GLU A 11 5.51 3.23 -11.84
N GLY A 12 4.82 2.77 -12.89
CA GLY A 12 3.41 3.04 -13.05
C GLY A 12 2.82 2.58 -11.74
N ALA A 13 2.08 3.46 -11.07
CA ALA A 13 1.35 3.14 -9.87
C ALA A 13 0.54 1.89 -10.18
N LYS A 14 1.12 0.72 -9.91
CA LYS A 14 0.41 -0.54 -9.96
C LYS A 14 -0.61 -0.33 -8.88
N SER A 15 -1.88 -0.27 -9.29
CA SER A 15 -3.00 -0.32 -8.38
C SER A 15 -2.94 -1.70 -7.75
N HIS A 16 -2.04 -1.85 -6.79
CA HIS A 16 -1.88 -3.06 -6.01
C HIS A 16 -3.22 -3.31 -5.35
N THR A 17 -3.73 -4.53 -5.52
CA THR A 17 -4.99 -4.95 -4.92
C THR A 17 -4.94 -4.76 -3.41
N TYR A 18 -3.75 -4.92 -2.81
CA TYR A 18 -3.54 -4.74 -1.39
C TYR A 18 -2.47 -3.67 -1.11
N GLY A 19 -2.78 -2.75 -0.21
CA GLY A 19 -1.89 -1.68 0.22
C GLY A 19 -1.59 -1.74 1.71
N CYS A 20 -0.35 -1.40 2.09
CA CYS A 20 -0.01 -1.23 3.50
C CYS A 20 -0.62 0.07 4.02
N PRO A 21 -1.25 0.07 5.21
CA PRO A 21 -1.84 1.29 5.75
C PRO A 21 -0.81 2.28 6.31
N LEU A 22 0.41 1.81 6.59
CA LEU A 22 1.48 2.58 7.25
C LEU A 22 2.55 3.11 6.27
N CYS A 23 2.68 2.49 5.10
CA CYS A 23 3.68 2.86 4.11
C CYS A 23 3.12 2.71 2.70
N ASN A 24 3.82 3.26 1.70
CA ASN A 24 3.39 3.20 0.31
C ASN A 24 3.74 1.87 -0.38
N CYS A 25 3.93 0.78 0.38
CA CYS A 25 4.09 -0.55 -0.18
C CYS A 25 2.73 -1.11 -0.55
N GLY A 26 2.60 -1.63 -1.77
CA GLY A 26 1.47 -2.46 -2.17
C GLY A 26 1.96 -3.82 -2.65
N ALA A 27 1.06 -4.79 -2.61
CA ALA A 27 1.30 -6.12 -3.13
C ALA A 27 0.11 -6.58 -3.98
N ASP A 28 0.42 -7.45 -4.94
CA ASP A 28 -0.57 -8.07 -5.81
C ASP A 28 -1.17 -9.35 -5.19
N SER A 29 -0.57 -9.86 -4.11
CA SER A 29 -0.99 -11.05 -3.35
C SER A 29 -1.26 -10.72 -1.88
N GLU A 30 -2.25 -11.40 -1.29
CA GLU A 30 -2.63 -11.24 0.11
C GLU A 30 -1.53 -11.74 1.06
N ASP A 31 -0.86 -12.85 0.73
CA ASP A 31 0.25 -13.38 1.52
C ASP A 31 1.46 -12.43 1.52
N ASP A 32 1.74 -11.79 0.39
CA ASP A 32 2.87 -10.87 0.26
C ASP A 32 2.64 -9.59 1.08
N ILE A 33 1.43 -9.03 1.03
CA ILE A 33 1.10 -7.89 1.89
C ILE A 33 1.11 -8.32 3.36
N TYR A 34 0.57 -9.50 3.70
CA TYR A 34 0.53 -9.97 5.07
C TYR A 34 1.93 -10.17 5.65
N CYS A 35 2.83 -10.80 4.90
CA CYS A 35 4.24 -10.93 5.26
C CYS A 35 4.89 -9.55 5.46
N HIS A 36 4.64 -8.61 4.54
CA HIS A 36 5.15 -7.25 4.66
C HIS A 36 4.67 -6.56 5.94
N LEU A 37 3.38 -6.66 6.26
CA LEU A 37 2.78 -6.08 7.46
C LEU A 37 3.42 -6.66 8.73
N LEU A 38 3.62 -7.96 8.80
CA LEU A 38 4.20 -8.63 9.97
C LEU A 38 5.68 -8.32 10.20
N VAL A 39 6.46 -8.17 9.13
CA VAL A 39 7.92 -8.02 9.22
C VAL A 39 8.35 -6.55 9.26
N SER A 40 7.65 -5.68 8.54
CA SER A 40 8.05 -4.27 8.36
C SER A 40 7.48 -3.34 9.43
N HIS A 41 6.38 -3.74 10.07
CA HIS A 41 5.66 -2.91 11.01
C HIS A 41 5.29 -3.67 12.29
N ARG A 42 5.13 -2.93 13.39
CA ARG A 42 4.62 -3.52 14.63
C ARG A 42 3.12 -3.71 14.51
N LYS A 43 2.62 -4.82 15.06
CA LYS A 43 1.18 -5.13 15.09
C LYS A 43 0.32 -4.01 15.67
N SER A 44 0.80 -3.32 16.72
CA SER A 44 0.05 -2.21 17.34
C SER A 44 -0.17 -1.06 16.36
N ALA A 45 0.87 -0.62 15.65
CA ALA A 45 0.76 0.47 14.68
C ALA A 45 -0.21 0.12 13.52
N LEU A 46 -0.24 -1.15 13.12
CA LEU A 46 -1.19 -1.62 12.12
C LEU A 46 -2.64 -1.58 12.63
N VAL A 47 -2.85 -2.03 13.86
CA VAL A 47 -4.17 -2.00 14.49
C VAL A 47 -4.66 -0.57 14.64
N ASP A 48 -3.81 0.35 15.12
CA ASP A 48 -4.16 1.77 15.27
C ASP A 48 -4.58 2.37 13.92
N ALA A 49 -3.76 2.20 12.87
CA ALA A 49 -4.06 2.72 11.54
C ALA A 49 -5.32 2.11 10.90
N LEU A 50 -5.62 0.83 11.19
CA LEU A 50 -6.85 0.19 10.72
C LEU A 50 -8.08 0.70 11.48
N LEU A 51 -7.98 0.91 12.79
CA LEU A 51 -9.08 1.44 13.59
C LEU A 51 -9.42 2.88 13.18
N GLU A 52 -8.42 3.75 12.97
CA GLU A 52 -8.65 5.13 12.49
C GLU A 52 -9.35 5.18 11.12
N ARG A 53 -9.01 4.24 10.23
CA ARG A 53 -9.64 4.14 8.90
C ARG A 53 -11.08 3.66 8.98
N VAL A 54 -11.37 2.67 9.82
CA VAL A 54 -12.74 2.18 10.02
C VAL A 54 -13.61 3.26 10.65
N ASP A 55 -13.08 3.98 11.65
CA ASP A 55 -13.79 5.11 12.26
C ASP A 55 -14.13 6.20 11.23
N SER A 56 -13.17 6.52 10.35
CA SER A 56 -13.38 7.48 9.25
C SER A 56 -14.39 6.99 8.21
N ASP A 57 -14.40 5.69 7.87
CA ASP A 57 -15.36 5.11 6.91
C ASP A 57 -16.78 5.10 7.49
N GLU A 58 -16.93 4.74 8.77
CA GLU A 58 -18.21 4.76 9.47
C GLU A 58 -18.74 6.19 9.60
N LEU A 59 -17.87 7.17 9.86
CA LEU A 59 -18.24 8.59 9.92
C LEU A 59 -18.62 9.16 8.54
N ALA A 60 -18.06 8.63 7.45
CA ALA A 60 -18.42 9.00 6.08
C ALA A 60 -19.77 8.40 5.61
N ARG A 61 -20.31 7.41 6.33
CA ARG A 61 -21.59 6.75 6.01
C ARG A 61 -22.81 7.37 6.70
N VAL A 62 -22.59 8.24 7.69
CA VAL A 62 -23.63 8.95 8.48
C VAL A 62 -23.91 10.31 7.85
#